data_AF-A0A7V3CW52-F1
#
_entry.id   AF-A0A7V3CW52-F1
#
_cell.length_a   1.000
_cell.length_b   1.000
_cell.length_c   1.000
_cell.angle_alpha   90.00
_cell.angle_beta   90.00
_cell.angle_gamma   90.00
#
_symmetry.space_group_name_H-M   'P 1'
#
loop_
_entity.id
_entity.type
_entity.pdbx_description
1 polymer ?
#
loop_
_entity_poly.entity_id
_entity_poly.type
_entity_poly.pdbx_seq_one_letter_code
_entity_poly.pdbx_strand_id
1 'polypeptide(L)'
;IGGVLLLAESLRPIDIVNSQANLWNAIVQPIGFITFVVSAFAETNRLPFDLPEAEPELVGGFHTEYSSMKFAGFFLAEYANMVIASALIVTLYLGGWHLPFEQSLGLSGTWLTVAQIASFFVKMGAMLFFFIWVRWSIPRFRYDQLMNLGWKVMFPLSLINIIWVAATIMIFN
;
A
#
# COMPACT_ATOMS: atom_id res chain seq x y z
N ILE A 1 1.94 7.41 -5.19
CA ILE A 1 3.08 8.10 -4.55
C ILE A 1 3.20 9.56 -4.96
N GLY A 2 3.44 9.90 -6.23
CA GLY A 2 3.71 11.30 -6.66
C GLY A 2 2.70 12.33 -6.18
N GLY A 3 1.40 12.05 -6.28
CA GLY A 3 0.35 12.96 -5.77
C GLY A 3 0.39 13.18 -4.25
N VAL A 4 0.81 12.20 -3.45
CA VAL A 4 0.94 12.35 -1.98
C VAL A 4 2.14 13.22 -1.63
N LEU A 5 3.26 13.04 -2.36
CA LEU A 5 4.46 13.85 -2.16
C LEU A 5 4.23 15.33 -2.48
N LEU A 6 3.42 15.61 -3.51
CA LEU A 6 3.06 16.99 -3.85
C LEU A 6 2.21 17.65 -2.75
N LEU A 7 1.29 16.92 -2.11
CA LEU A 7 0.52 17.47 -0.98
C LEU A 7 1.36 17.70 0.27
N ALA A 8 2.36 16.85 0.51
CA ALA A 8 3.20 16.94 1.70
C ALA A 8 4.38 17.91 1.54
N GLU A 9 4.68 18.36 0.31
CA GLU A 9 5.84 19.20 -0.07
C GLU A 9 7.20 18.68 0.45
N SER A 10 7.27 17.42 0.88
CA SER A 10 8.43 16.79 1.49
C SER A 10 8.54 15.33 1.09
N LEU A 11 9.78 14.85 0.99
CA LEU A 11 10.11 13.44 0.75
C LEU A 11 10.27 12.65 2.06
N ARG A 12 10.27 13.33 3.21
CA ARG A 12 10.49 12.69 4.51
C ARG A 12 9.20 12.01 4.97
N PRO A 13 9.21 10.70 5.27
CA PRO A 13 8.02 9.98 5.72
C PRO A 13 7.35 10.60 6.96
N ILE A 14 8.15 11.17 7.86
CA ILE A 14 7.62 11.83 9.06
C ILE A 14 6.82 13.08 8.72
N ASP A 15 7.28 13.88 7.76
CA ASP A 15 6.60 15.12 7.36
C ASP A 15 5.31 14.77 6.59
N ILE A 16 5.33 13.69 5.79
CA ILE A 16 4.14 13.14 5.10
C ILE A 16 3.09 12.64 6.09
N VAL A 17 3.49 12.03 7.20
CA VAL A 17 2.54 11.59 8.24
C VAL A 17 1.97 12.80 8.97
N ASN A 18 2.81 13.78 9.31
CA ASN A 18 2.38 15.00 9.99
C ASN A 18 1.41 15.85 9.15
N SER A 19 1.56 15.88 7.82
CA SER A 19 0.62 16.57 6.93
C SER A 19 -0.79 15.94 6.92
N GLN A 20 -0.91 14.69 7.38
CA GLN A 20 -2.17 13.92 7.46
C GLN A 20 -2.88 14.07 8.81
N ALA A 21 -2.50 15.06 9.63
CA ALA A 21 -3.08 15.26 10.97
C ALA A 21 -4.58 15.59 10.96
N ASN A 22 -5.06 16.36 9.96
CA ASN A 22 -6.46 16.77 9.87
C ASN A 22 -7.33 15.77 9.09
N LEU A 23 -6.90 15.41 7.89
CA LEU A 23 -7.60 14.50 6.99
C LEU A 23 -6.61 13.49 6.43
N TRP A 24 -7.02 12.23 6.37
CA TRP A 24 -6.21 11.18 5.77
C TRP A 24 -6.11 11.38 4.27
N ASN A 25 -4.93 11.11 3.71
CA ASN A 25 -4.69 11.17 2.28
C ASN A 25 -5.58 10.18 1.49
N ALA A 26 -6.06 9.10 2.12
CA ALA A 26 -7.06 8.20 1.54
C ALA A 26 -8.39 8.91 1.18
N ILE A 27 -8.79 9.92 1.97
CA ILE A 27 -10.03 10.69 1.76
C ILE A 27 -9.78 11.81 0.74
N VAL A 28 -8.63 12.47 0.83
CA VAL A 28 -8.26 13.57 -0.08
C VAL A 28 -7.99 13.07 -1.49
N GLN A 29 -7.33 11.91 -1.63
CA GLN A 29 -6.98 11.30 -2.92
C GLN A 29 -7.45 9.85 -3.00
N PRO A 30 -8.77 9.59 -3.12
CA PRO A 30 -9.29 8.21 -3.19
C PRO A 30 -8.80 7.47 -4.44
N ILE A 31 -8.65 8.20 -5.56
CA ILE A 31 -8.09 7.69 -6.83
C ILE A 31 -6.63 7.27 -6.64
N GLY A 32 -5.83 8.12 -5.98
CA GLY A 32 -4.45 7.83 -5.64
C GLY A 32 -4.31 6.63 -4.69
N PHE A 33 -5.22 6.49 -3.72
CA PHE A 33 -5.23 5.37 -2.79
C PHE A 33 -5.52 4.05 -3.50
N ILE A 34 -6.58 3.98 -4.32
CA ILE A 34 -6.97 2.76 -5.02
C ILE A 34 -5.85 2.31 -5.98
N THR A 35 -5.29 3.23 -6.76
CA THR A 35 -4.17 2.91 -7.66
C THR A 35 -2.97 2.38 -6.90
N PHE A 36 -2.61 3.01 -5.78
CA PHE A 36 -1.47 2.58 -4.98
C PHE A 36 -1.69 1.19 -4.36
N VAL A 37 -2.88 0.93 -3.82
CA VAL A 37 -3.22 -0.39 -3.26
C VAL A 37 -3.15 -1.46 -4.36
N VAL A 38 -3.77 -1.22 -5.52
CA VAL A 38 -3.75 -2.18 -6.65
C VAL A 38 -2.32 -2.42 -7.13
N SER A 39 -1.49 -1.38 -7.24
CA SER A 39 -0.08 -1.52 -7.59
C SER A 39 0.72 -2.30 -6.55
N ALA A 40 0.45 -2.12 -5.25
CA ALA A 40 1.10 -2.87 -4.19
C ALA A 40 0.76 -4.37 -4.23
N PHE A 41 -0.49 -4.73 -4.60
CA PHE A 41 -0.85 -6.12 -4.88
C PHE A 41 -0.09 -6.68 -6.08
N ALA A 42 0.11 -5.87 -7.13
CA ALA A 42 0.86 -6.30 -8.31
C ALA A 42 2.36 -6.47 -8.02
N GLU A 43 2.96 -5.57 -7.24
CA GLU A 43 4.38 -5.63 -6.87
C GLU A 43 4.73 -6.78 -5.93
N THR A 44 3.81 -7.11 -5.01
CA THR A 44 3.99 -8.25 -4.10
C THR A 44 3.83 -9.61 -4.80
N ASN A 45 3.52 -9.63 -6.10
CA ASN A 45 3.33 -10.83 -6.92
C ASN A 45 2.47 -11.89 -6.22
N ARG A 46 1.46 -11.46 -5.46
CA ARG A 46 0.59 -12.36 -4.71
C ARG A 46 -0.75 -12.52 -5.40
N LEU A 47 -1.36 -13.70 -5.26
CA LEU A 47 -2.74 -13.99 -5.64
C LEU A 47 -3.64 -12.79 -5.28
N PRO A 48 -4.24 -12.08 -6.26
CA PRO A 48 -4.64 -12.52 -7.61
C PRO A 48 -3.68 -12.18 -8.77
N PHE A 49 -2.52 -11.55 -8.52
CA PHE A 49 -1.54 -11.09 -9.51
C PHE A 49 -0.24 -11.91 -9.48
N ASP A 50 -0.39 -13.22 -9.50
CA ASP A 50 0.68 -14.19 -9.26
C ASP A 50 1.27 -14.77 -10.56
N LEU A 51 1.79 -13.88 -11.41
CA LEU A 51 2.20 -14.22 -12.78
C LEU A 51 3.61 -14.84 -12.91
N PRO A 52 4.62 -14.41 -12.13
CA PRO A 52 5.95 -15.01 -12.18
C PRO A 52 6.02 -16.43 -11.58
N GLU A 53 5.09 -16.79 -10.69
CA GLU A 53 5.00 -18.13 -10.10
C GLU A 53 4.25 -19.10 -11.03
N ALA A 54 3.27 -18.61 -11.79
CA ALA A 54 2.38 -19.44 -12.62
C ALA A 54 2.98 -19.91 -13.96
N GLU A 55 3.87 -19.15 -14.61
CA GLU A 55 4.54 -19.61 -15.84
C GLU A 55 5.54 -20.76 -15.60
N PRO A 56 6.34 -20.78 -14.52
CA PRO A 56 7.17 -21.95 -14.19
C PRO A 56 6.40 -23.10 -13.50
N GLU A 57 5.13 -22.93 -13.09
CA GLU A 57 4.31 -23.97 -12.42
C GLU A 57 3.90 -25.15 -13.31
N LEU A 58 4.06 -25.09 -14.64
CA LEU A 58 3.92 -26.28 -15.49
C LEU A 58 5.05 -27.31 -15.29
N VAL A 59 6.15 -26.93 -14.63
CA VAL A 59 7.28 -27.82 -14.28
C VAL A 59 7.65 -27.74 -12.78
N GLY A 60 7.04 -26.83 -12.02
CA GLY A 60 7.22 -26.69 -10.58
C GLY A 60 8.36 -25.77 -10.15
N GLY A 61 8.63 -24.68 -10.87
CA GLY A 61 9.55 -23.56 -10.55
C GLY A 61 10.44 -23.66 -9.29
N PHE A 62 10.30 -22.71 -8.35
CA PHE A 62 11.17 -22.68 -7.16
C PHE A 62 10.86 -23.79 -6.14
N HIS A 63 9.67 -24.40 -6.21
CA HIS A 63 9.27 -25.55 -5.40
C HIS A 63 10.07 -26.82 -5.73
N THR A 64 10.57 -26.97 -6.97
CA THR A 64 11.39 -28.11 -7.40
C THR A 64 12.88 -27.76 -7.51
N GLU A 65 13.22 -26.50 -7.79
CA GLU A 65 14.60 -26.06 -7.99
C GLU A 65 15.37 -25.75 -6.70
N TYR A 66 14.69 -25.34 -5.62
CA TYR A 66 15.35 -24.91 -4.39
C TYR A 66 15.04 -25.82 -3.20
N SER A 67 16.09 -26.26 -2.51
CA SER A 67 16.00 -27.07 -1.29
C SER A 67 16.06 -26.21 -0.02
N SER A 68 15.21 -26.56 0.96
CA SER A 68 15.21 -26.15 2.38
C SER A 68 15.49 -24.68 2.67
N MET A 69 16.76 -24.28 2.83
CA MET A 69 17.12 -22.93 3.29
C MET A 69 16.83 -21.86 2.23
N LYS A 70 17.09 -22.16 0.95
CA LYS A 70 16.84 -21.22 -0.15
C LYS A 70 15.34 -21.04 -0.39
N PHE A 71 14.60 -22.15 -0.29
CA PHE A 71 13.14 -22.16 -0.33
C PHE A 71 12.54 -21.28 0.77
N ALA A 72 12.96 -21.47 2.03
CA ALA A 72 12.51 -20.64 3.15
C ALA A 72 12.84 -19.16 2.96
N GLY A 73 13.98 -18.84 2.33
CA GLY A 73 14.37 -17.48 1.98
C GLY A 73 13.39 -16.79 1.02
N PHE A 74 12.88 -17.50 0.00
CA PHE A 74 11.88 -16.95 -0.93
C PHE A 74 10.56 -16.63 -0.22
N PHE A 75 10.03 -17.54 0.61
CA PHE A 75 8.82 -17.25 1.39
C PHE A 75 9.02 -16.09 2.35
N LEU A 76 10.16 -16.05 3.05
CA LEU A 76 10.45 -14.95 3.97
C LEU A 76 10.49 -13.61 3.22
N ALA A 77 11.11 -13.55 2.03
CA ALA A 77 11.17 -12.35 1.23
C ALA A 77 9.79 -11.90 0.74
N GLU A 78 8.93 -12.81 0.30
CA GLU A 78 7.55 -12.50 -0.11
C GLU A 78 6.72 -11.94 1.05
N TYR A 79 6.76 -12.60 2.22
CA TYR A 79 6.04 -12.12 3.40
C TYR A 79 6.61 -10.79 3.91
N ALA A 80 7.93 -10.61 3.89
CA ALA A 80 8.56 -9.34 4.22
C ALA A 80 8.09 -8.23 3.27
N ASN A 81 8.02 -8.50 1.96
CA ASN A 81 7.55 -7.52 0.98
C ASN A 81 6.08 -7.13 1.24
N MET A 82 5.22 -8.10 1.59
CA MET A 82 3.82 -7.82 1.95
C MET A 82 3.69 -6.92 3.19
N VAL A 83 4.53 -7.14 4.21
CA VAL A 83 4.58 -6.29 5.41
C VAL A 83 5.07 -4.89 5.06
N ILE A 84 6.12 -4.76 4.24
CA ILE A 84 6.66 -3.47 3.81
C ILE A 84 5.62 -2.70 2.98
N ALA A 85 4.98 -3.35 2.02
CA ALA A 85 3.93 -2.74 1.19
C ALA A 85 2.77 -2.25 2.07
N SER A 86 2.33 -3.06 3.04
CA SER A 86 1.29 -2.66 4.00
C SER A 86 1.72 -1.46 4.84
N ALA A 87 2.96 -1.44 5.34
CA ALA A 87 3.51 -0.32 6.10
C ALA A 87 3.59 0.97 5.26
N LEU A 88 3.93 0.87 3.96
CA LEU A 88 3.94 2.01 3.05
C LEU A 88 2.52 2.56 2.79
N ILE A 89 1.53 1.68 2.61
CA ILE A 89 0.13 2.12 2.45
C ILE A 89 -0.33 2.87 3.71
N VAL A 90 -0.01 2.35 4.90
CA VAL A 90 -0.39 2.97 6.17
C VAL A 90 0.25 4.34 6.36
N THR A 91 1.54 4.47 6.06
CA THR A 91 2.27 5.75 6.20
C THR A 91 1.82 6.80 5.18
N LEU A 92 1.61 6.42 3.93
CA LEU A 92 1.30 7.37 2.85
C LEU A 92 -0.18 7.78 2.80
N TYR A 93 -1.10 6.88 3.15
CA TYR A 93 -2.54 7.11 2.93
C TYR A 93 -3.41 7.05 4.19
N LEU A 94 -3.02 6.28 5.22
CA LEU A 94 -3.84 6.06 6.42
C LEU A 94 -3.32 6.82 7.65
N GLY A 95 -2.58 7.91 7.44
CA GLY A 95 -2.14 8.80 8.52
C GLY A 95 -1.06 8.23 9.44
N GLY A 96 -0.41 7.12 9.08
CA GLY A 96 0.65 6.52 9.89
C GLY A 96 0.20 6.28 11.34
N TRP A 97 0.89 6.92 12.27
CA TRP A 97 0.61 6.86 13.71
C TRP A 97 -0.51 7.79 14.18
N HIS A 98 -0.95 8.76 13.37
CA HIS A 98 -2.00 9.68 13.79
C HIS A 98 -3.34 8.97 13.96
N LEU A 99 -4.01 9.29 15.08
CA LEU A 99 -5.39 8.89 15.32
C LEU A 99 -6.33 9.96 14.74
N PRO A 100 -7.44 9.58 14.10
CA PRO A 100 -8.48 10.54 13.81
C PRO A 100 -9.03 11.00 15.18
N PHE A 101 -9.06 12.32 15.40
CA PHE A 101 -9.49 12.96 16.67
C PHE A 101 -8.51 12.89 17.87
N GLU A 102 -7.19 13.01 17.65
CA GLU A 102 -6.20 13.13 18.76
C GLU A 102 -6.57 14.23 19.78
N GLN A 103 -7.14 15.35 19.33
CA GLN A 103 -7.57 16.45 20.20
C GLN A 103 -8.81 16.15 21.05
N SER A 104 -9.68 15.21 20.66
CA SER A 104 -10.87 14.87 21.46
C SER A 104 -10.60 13.77 22.50
N LEU A 105 -9.49 13.05 22.38
CA LEU A 105 -9.16 11.92 23.24
C LEU A 105 -8.59 12.34 24.60
N GLY A 106 -8.10 13.58 24.75
CA GLY A 106 -7.61 14.10 26.03
C GLY A 106 -6.48 13.29 26.67
N LEU A 107 -5.84 12.39 25.90
CA LEU A 107 -4.79 11.50 26.36
C LEU A 107 -3.47 12.26 26.41
N SER A 108 -2.98 12.56 27.61
CA SER A 108 -1.69 13.22 27.82
C SER A 108 -0.57 12.21 28.10
N GLY A 109 0.61 12.43 27.54
CA GLY A 109 1.85 11.75 27.91
C GLY A 109 2.07 10.38 27.27
N THR A 110 2.68 9.46 28.01
CA THR A 110 3.12 8.13 27.55
C THR A 110 2.00 7.27 26.97
N TRP A 111 0.74 7.50 27.35
CA TRP A 111 -0.40 6.74 26.85
C TRP A 111 -0.77 7.11 25.41
N LEU A 112 -0.54 8.36 25.00
CA LEU A 112 -0.75 8.79 23.63
C LEU A 112 0.28 8.15 22.69
N THR A 113 1.55 8.10 23.09
CA THR A 113 2.60 7.48 22.26
C THR A 113 2.39 5.98 22.12
N VAL A 114 1.97 5.28 23.19
CA VAL A 114 1.59 3.87 23.11
C VAL A 114 0.37 3.68 22.19
N ALA A 115 -0.64 4.54 22.28
CA ALA A 115 -1.82 4.48 21.41
C ALA A 115 -1.47 4.73 19.94
N GLN A 116 -0.57 5.68 19.65
CA GLN A 116 -0.07 5.98 18.32
C GLN A 116 0.69 4.81 17.70
N ILE A 117 1.58 4.17 18.47
CA ILE A 117 2.30 2.96 18.04
C ILE A 117 1.30 1.81 17.80
N ALA A 118 0.38 1.57 18.75
CA ALA A 118 -0.63 0.53 18.61
C ALA A 118 -1.52 0.76 17.39
N SER A 119 -1.94 2.00 17.13
CA SER A 119 -2.72 2.41 15.96
C SER A 119 -2.01 2.03 14.67
N PHE A 120 -0.70 2.30 14.57
CA PHE A 120 0.08 1.92 13.40
C PHE A 120 0.08 0.41 13.18
N PHE A 121 0.34 -0.39 14.22
CA PHE A 121 0.33 -1.84 14.12
C PHE A 121 -1.05 -2.40 13.79
N VAL A 122 -2.13 -1.83 14.35
CA VAL A 122 -3.51 -2.22 14.05
C VAL A 122 -3.86 -1.92 12.59
N LYS A 123 -3.52 -0.72 12.08
CA LYS A 123 -3.74 -0.37 10.67
C LYS A 123 -2.93 -1.25 9.73
N MET A 124 -1.67 -1.52 10.06
CA MET A 124 -0.82 -2.43 9.29
C MET A 124 -1.40 -3.86 9.30
N GLY A 125 -1.84 -4.35 10.46
CA GLY A 125 -2.51 -5.63 10.61
C GLY A 125 -3.82 -5.70 9.83
N ALA A 126 -4.60 -4.62 9.81
CA ALA A 126 -5.82 -4.52 9.01
C ALA A 126 -5.52 -4.55 7.51
N MET A 127 -4.45 -3.89 7.05
CA MET A 127 -4.00 -3.98 5.66
C MET A 127 -3.53 -5.40 5.32
N LEU A 128 -2.74 -6.05 6.17
CA LEU A 128 -2.34 -7.45 5.97
C LEU A 128 -3.56 -8.39 5.92
N PHE A 129 -4.53 -8.18 6.80
CA PHE A 129 -5.80 -8.91 6.75
C PHE A 129 -6.53 -8.66 5.44
N PHE A 130 -6.54 -7.42 4.94
CA PHE A 130 -7.10 -7.09 3.62
C PHE A 130 -6.37 -7.83 2.49
N PHE A 131 -5.04 -7.93 2.51
CA PHE A 131 -4.28 -8.74 1.55
C PHE A 131 -4.72 -10.22 1.56
N ILE A 132 -4.90 -10.81 2.75
CA ILE A 132 -5.35 -12.19 2.91
C ILE A 132 -6.81 -12.34 2.45
N TRP A 133 -7.67 -11.37 2.74
CA TRP A 133 -9.08 -11.41 2.38
C TRP A 133 -9.28 -11.31 0.86
N VAL A 134 -8.54 -10.43 0.19
CA VAL A 134 -8.57 -10.31 -1.28
C VAL A 134 -8.17 -11.62 -1.94
N ARG A 135 -7.15 -12.30 -1.40
CA ARG A 135 -6.73 -13.63 -1.87
C ARG A 135 -7.85 -14.66 -1.82
N TRP A 136 -8.75 -14.59 -0.83
CA TRP A 136 -9.89 -15.51 -0.71
C TRP A 136 -11.07 -15.12 -1.60
N SER A 137 -11.19 -13.85 -1.98
CA SER A 137 -12.38 -13.31 -2.62
C SER A 137 -12.27 -13.24 -4.15
N ILE A 138 -11.07 -13.05 -4.69
CA ILE A 138 -10.87 -12.75 -6.12
C ILE A 138 -10.23 -13.94 -6.86
N PRO A 139 -10.79 -14.37 -8.00
CA PRO A 139 -10.17 -15.38 -8.85
C PRO A 139 -8.87 -14.85 -9.49
N ARG A 140 -7.98 -15.77 -9.88
CA ARG A 140 -6.69 -15.43 -10.50
C ARG A 140 -6.88 -14.67 -11.83
N PHE A 141 -6.07 -13.63 -12.07
CA PHE A 141 -6.04 -12.92 -13.35
C PHE A 141 -5.04 -13.53 -14.32
N ARG A 142 -5.38 -13.54 -15.61
CA ARG A 142 -4.44 -13.90 -16.67
C ARG A 142 -3.43 -12.77 -16.93
N TYR A 143 -2.22 -13.12 -17.40
CA TYR A 143 -1.15 -12.16 -17.74
C TYR A 143 -1.65 -11.00 -18.59
N ASP A 144 -2.36 -11.30 -19.69
CA ASP A 144 -2.86 -10.29 -20.62
C ASP A 144 -3.86 -9.33 -19.96
N GLN A 145 -4.66 -9.80 -19.01
CA GLN A 145 -5.64 -8.98 -18.30
C GLN A 145 -4.95 -8.05 -17.31
N LEU A 146 -3.93 -8.54 -16.59
CA LEU A 146 -3.09 -7.71 -15.72
C LEU A 146 -2.38 -6.63 -16.55
N MET A 147 -1.73 -7.00 -17.65
CA MET A 147 -0.98 -6.06 -18.47
C MET A 147 -1.90 -4.98 -19.05
N ASN A 148 -3.10 -5.37 -19.50
CA ASN A 148 -4.13 -4.41 -19.92
C ASN A 148 -4.59 -3.49 -18.77
N LEU A 149 -4.81 -4.04 -17.56
CA LEU A 149 -5.20 -3.24 -16.40
C LEU A 149 -4.11 -2.21 -16.03
N GLY A 150 -2.85 -2.64 -15.99
CA GLY A 150 -1.70 -1.80 -15.67
C GLY A 150 -1.54 -0.65 -16.67
N TRP A 151 -1.47 -0.96 -17.96
CA TRP A 151 -1.17 0.03 -18.99
C TRP A 151 -2.37 0.86 -19.45
N LYS A 152 -3.56 0.27 -19.58
CA LYS A 152 -4.73 0.98 -20.12
C LYS A 152 -5.55 1.69 -19.04
N VAL A 153 -5.51 1.21 -17.80
CA VAL A 153 -6.34 1.77 -16.72
C VAL A 153 -5.48 2.44 -15.67
N MET A 154 -4.57 1.70 -15.02
CA MET A 154 -3.83 2.22 -13.87
C MET A 154 -2.87 3.35 -14.25
N PHE A 155 -2.13 3.21 -15.34
CA PHE A 155 -1.17 4.22 -15.77
C PHE A 155 -1.85 5.57 -16.12
N PRO A 156 -2.88 5.64 -17.00
CA PRO A 156 -3.59 6.90 -17.26
C PRO A 156 -4.23 7.49 -16.01
N LEU A 157 -4.84 6.64 -15.17
CA LEU A 157 -5.53 7.09 -13.96
C LEU A 157 -4.56 7.68 -12.92
N SER A 158 -3.34 7.13 -12.83
CA SER A 158 -2.28 7.68 -11.99
C SER A 158 -1.79 9.05 -12.45
N LEU A 159 -1.67 9.26 -13.78
CA LEU A 159 -1.29 10.55 -14.36
C LEU A 159 -2.37 11.61 -14.14
N ILE A 160 -3.63 11.25 -14.36
CA ILE A 160 -4.78 12.13 -14.11
C ILE A 160 -4.80 12.56 -12.63
N ASN A 161 -4.56 11.62 -11.71
CA ASN A 161 -4.51 11.94 -10.29
C ASN A 161 -3.39 12.93 -9.95
N ILE A 162 -2.19 12.77 -10.54
CA ILE A 162 -1.08 13.71 -10.31
C ILE A 162 -1.42 15.11 -10.81
N ILE A 163 -1.97 15.22 -12.02
CA ILE A 163 -2.37 16.51 -12.61
C ILE A 163 -3.48 17.16 -11.77
N TRP A 164 -4.48 16.38 -11.36
CA TRP A 164 -5.58 16.85 -10.51
C TRP A 164 -5.07 17.45 -9.20
N VAL A 165 -4.15 16.77 -8.54
CA VAL A 165 -3.56 17.22 -7.28
C VAL A 165 -2.74 18.48 -7.49
N ALA A 166 -1.91 18.51 -8.54
CA ALA A 166 -1.12 19.69 -8.88
C ALA A 166 -2.01 20.91 -9.17
N ALA A 167 -3.11 20.73 -9.91
CA ALA A 167 -4.07 21.79 -10.19
C ALA A 167 -4.80 22.26 -8.93
N THR A 168 -5.16 21.34 -8.03
CA THR A 168 -5.79 21.68 -6.75
C THR A 168 -4.86 22.55 -5.90
N ILE A 169 -3.59 22.16 -5.77
CA ILE A 169 -2.60 22.95 -5.03
C ILE A 169 -2.45 24.35 -5.64
N MET A 170 -2.39 24.48 -6.97
CA MET A 170 -2.25 25.78 -7.65
C MET A 170 -3.47 26.69 -7.48
N ILE A 171 -4.66 26.15 -7.24
CA ILE A 171 -5.90 26.95 -7.07
C ILE A 171 -6.06 27.42 -5.62
N PHE A 172 -5.64 26.59 -4.66
CA PHE A 172 -5.85 26.83 -3.22
C PHE A 172 -4.64 27.45 -2.51
N ASN A 173 -3.49 27.56 -3.18
CA ASN A 173 -2.26 28.19 -2.71
C ASN A 173 -1.91 29.40 -3.58
#